data_AF-A0A087SRI0-F1
#
_entry.id   AF-A0A087SRI0-F1
#
_cell.length_a   1.000
_cell.length_b   1.000
_cell.length_c   1.000
_cell.angle_alpha   90.00
_cell.angle_beta   90.00
_cell.angle_gamma   90.00
#
_symmetry.space_group_name_H-M   'P 1'
#
loop_
_entity.id
_entity.type
_entity.pdbx_description
1 polymer ?
#
loop_
_entity_poly.entity_id
_entity_poly.type
_entity_poly.pdbx_seq_one_letter_code
_entity_poly.pdbx_strand_id
1 'polypeptide(L)'
;MLRTASRGAWVLALRSQTLARAVPQAGLDVVPGFEEERASGEIDRRLGEAASSGGAEGVAKLVDAEGGGFSEANVARAFRAFAETLKPGADFTAVSKHPGFQVLIDMVLSGMSRYPTATLAQVIYDCGRLGVSEDMLLDEVARHLMDKIPDMAPPELVSLASGYAGVAHSPSILLFQAISERLREEGAGLEAELKTAANEAFAELGYTDLKPF
;
A
#
# COMPACT_ATOMS: atom_id res chain seq x y z
N MET A 1 -33.63 30.30 -0.82
CA MET A 1 -32.84 29.37 -1.65
C MET A 1 -31.45 29.24 -1.03
N LEU A 2 -31.25 28.21 -0.19
CA LEU A 2 -29.99 27.92 0.48
C LEU A 2 -29.07 27.16 -0.49
N ARG A 3 -27.85 27.67 -0.72
CA ARG A 3 -26.75 26.89 -1.29
C ARG A 3 -25.81 26.48 -0.16
N THR A 4 -25.93 25.24 0.25
CA THR A 4 -24.88 24.48 0.94
C THR A 4 -23.85 24.04 -0.09
N ALA A 5 -22.60 24.47 0.04
CA ALA A 5 -21.49 23.90 -0.72
C ALA A 5 -20.18 23.97 0.08
N SER A 6 -19.61 22.79 0.29
CA SER A 6 -18.17 22.52 0.37
C SER A 6 -17.37 23.15 1.51
N ARG A 7 -17.51 22.59 2.72
CA ARG A 7 -16.49 22.71 3.79
C ARG A 7 -15.73 21.41 4.10
N GLY A 8 -15.97 20.32 3.35
CA GLY A 8 -15.42 18.98 3.65
C GLY A 8 -14.02 18.68 3.10
N ALA A 9 -13.61 19.28 1.98
CA ALA A 9 -12.40 18.85 1.27
C ALA A 9 -11.07 19.34 1.91
N TRP A 10 -11.10 20.45 2.65
CA TRP A 10 -9.87 21.09 3.16
C TRP A 10 -9.40 20.55 4.51
N VAL A 11 -10.25 19.79 5.23
CA VAL A 11 -9.88 19.23 6.54
C VAL A 11 -9.17 17.87 6.41
N LEU A 12 -9.35 17.16 5.30
CA LEU A 12 -8.68 15.88 5.02
C LEU A 12 -7.19 16.06 4.71
N ALA A 13 -6.82 17.09 3.95
CA ALA A 13 -5.44 17.33 3.53
C ALA A 13 -4.48 17.72 4.68
N LEU A 14 -4.99 18.22 5.81
CA LEU A 14 -4.16 18.51 6.99
C LEU A 14 -4.01 17.31 7.95
N ARG A 15 -4.89 16.30 7.88
CA ARG A 15 -4.86 15.15 8.79
C ARG A 15 -4.02 13.98 8.28
N SER A 16 -3.85 13.84 6.96
CA SER A 16 -2.90 12.88 6.36
C SER A 16 -1.42 13.16 6.70
N GLN A 17 -1.10 14.30 7.32
CA GLN A 17 0.30 14.66 7.66
C GLN A 17 0.85 13.96 8.91
N THR A 18 0.01 13.32 9.72
CA THR A 18 0.44 12.78 11.02
C THR A 18 0.94 11.33 10.97
N LEU A 19 0.73 10.58 9.87
CA LEU A 19 0.87 9.11 9.86
C LEU A 19 2.01 8.53 9.02
N ALA A 20 3.04 9.33 8.67
CA ALA A 20 4.27 8.80 8.09
C ALA A 20 5.22 8.17 9.15
N ARG A 21 4.68 7.46 10.15
CA ARG A 21 5.51 6.65 11.06
C ARG A 21 5.59 5.25 10.47
N ALA A 22 6.77 4.90 9.97
CA ALA A 22 7.04 3.62 9.32
C ALA A 22 6.62 2.46 10.23
N VAL A 23 5.74 1.59 9.74
CA VAL A 23 5.55 0.26 10.34
C VAL A 23 6.92 -0.44 10.28
N PRO A 24 7.45 -0.97 11.39
CA PRO A 24 8.76 -1.61 11.39
C PRO A 24 8.81 -2.73 10.35
N GLN A 25 9.70 -2.61 9.36
CA GLN A 25 9.90 -3.57 8.25
C GLN A 25 10.56 -4.90 8.69
N ALA A 26 10.69 -5.15 10.00
CA ALA A 26 11.43 -6.32 10.51
C ALA A 26 10.61 -7.60 10.31
N GLY A 27 10.86 -8.31 9.20
CA GLY A 27 10.31 -9.65 8.96
C GLY A 27 10.07 -10.05 7.49
N LEU A 28 10.33 -9.19 6.50
CA LEU A 28 10.02 -9.46 5.09
C LEU A 28 11.22 -9.92 4.23
N ASP A 29 12.27 -10.48 4.84
CA ASP A 29 13.43 -10.97 4.08
C ASP A 29 13.06 -12.28 3.34
N VAL A 30 12.78 -12.14 2.04
CA VAL A 30 12.57 -13.22 1.08
C VAL A 30 13.93 -13.81 0.69
N VAL A 31 14.08 -15.13 0.85
CA VAL A 31 15.23 -15.91 0.36
C VAL A 31 15.16 -16.05 -1.17
N PRO A 32 16.21 -15.75 -1.96
CA PRO A 32 16.19 -16.08 -3.39
C PRO A 32 17.37 -16.96 -3.87
N GLY A 33 17.12 -17.61 -5.00
CA GLY A 33 18.15 -18.25 -5.83
C GLY A 33 18.95 -17.22 -6.62
N PHE A 34 20.24 -17.52 -6.81
CA PHE A 34 21.31 -16.60 -7.25
C PHE A 34 21.13 -15.84 -8.59
N GLU A 35 20.18 -16.21 -9.44
CA GLU A 35 19.90 -15.49 -10.72
C GLU A 35 18.75 -14.50 -10.60
N GLU A 36 17.70 -14.86 -9.85
CA GLU A 36 16.54 -14.01 -9.57
C GLU A 36 16.94 -12.85 -8.64
N GLU A 37 17.87 -13.10 -7.73
CA GLU A 37 18.46 -12.10 -6.83
C GLU A 37 19.29 -11.04 -7.57
N ARG A 38 20.02 -11.42 -8.63
CA ARG A 38 20.79 -10.47 -9.45
C ARG A 38 19.90 -9.62 -10.35
N ALA A 39 18.91 -10.22 -11.01
CA ALA A 39 17.95 -9.48 -11.83
C ALA A 39 17.10 -8.52 -10.97
N SER A 40 16.73 -8.97 -9.77
CA SER A 40 16.08 -8.14 -8.77
C SER A 40 16.98 -6.97 -8.34
N GLY A 41 18.26 -7.22 -8.03
CA GLY A 41 19.19 -6.17 -7.62
C GLY A 41 19.43 -5.11 -8.68
N GLU A 42 19.42 -5.48 -9.97
CA GLU A 42 19.56 -4.54 -11.08
C GLU A 42 18.31 -3.67 -11.26
N ILE A 43 17.10 -4.23 -11.16
CA ILE A 43 15.86 -3.45 -11.23
C ILE A 43 15.76 -2.50 -10.04
N ASP A 44 16.16 -2.92 -8.85
CA ASP A 44 16.16 -2.09 -7.65
C ASP A 44 17.10 -0.90 -7.78
N ARG A 45 18.32 -1.14 -8.29
CA ARG A 45 19.28 -0.08 -8.61
C ARG A 45 18.68 0.92 -9.60
N ARG A 46 18.04 0.43 -10.66
CA ARG A 46 17.49 1.28 -11.73
C ARG A 46 16.26 2.06 -11.29
N LEU A 47 15.37 1.46 -10.50
CA LEU A 47 14.24 2.16 -9.86
C LEU A 47 14.77 3.26 -8.92
N GLY A 48 15.81 2.97 -8.13
CA GLY A 48 16.46 3.95 -7.26
C GLY A 48 17.11 5.11 -8.04
N GLU A 49 17.77 4.83 -9.16
CA GLU A 49 18.35 5.83 -10.05
C GLU A 49 17.29 6.69 -10.74
N ALA A 50 16.21 6.07 -11.21
CA ALA A 50 15.07 6.75 -11.82
C ALA A 50 14.38 7.68 -10.81
N ALA A 51 14.17 7.20 -9.58
CA ALA A 51 13.64 7.98 -8.47
C ALA A 51 14.54 9.16 -8.09
N SER A 52 15.86 8.94 -8.02
CA SER A 52 16.83 9.97 -7.61
C SER A 52 17.00 11.05 -8.67
N SER A 53 16.96 10.69 -9.95
CA SER A 53 17.22 11.62 -11.06
C SER A 53 15.96 12.31 -11.58
N GLY A 54 14.84 11.59 -11.64
CA GLY A 54 13.58 12.07 -12.23
C GLY A 54 12.38 12.03 -11.28
N GLY A 55 12.57 11.67 -10.01
CA GLY A 55 11.46 11.53 -9.06
C GLY A 55 10.44 10.50 -9.53
N ALA A 56 9.17 10.73 -9.16
CA ALA A 56 8.06 9.90 -9.56
C ALA A 56 7.92 9.78 -11.10
N GLU A 57 8.17 10.85 -11.86
CA GLU A 57 8.10 10.82 -13.32
C GLU A 57 9.18 9.91 -13.92
N GLY A 58 10.39 9.92 -13.35
CA GLY A 58 11.47 9.01 -13.74
C GLY A 58 11.09 7.54 -13.54
N VAL A 59 10.52 7.21 -12.37
CA VAL A 59 10.02 5.87 -12.07
C VAL A 59 8.92 5.47 -13.07
N ALA A 60 7.97 6.36 -13.34
CA ALA A 60 6.87 6.08 -14.27
C ALA A 60 7.36 5.82 -15.70
N LYS A 61 8.36 6.55 -16.17
CA LYS A 61 8.98 6.31 -17.49
C LYS A 61 9.70 4.98 -17.57
N LEU A 62 10.42 4.58 -16.51
CA LEU A 62 11.08 3.28 -16.46
C LEU A 62 10.07 2.14 -16.52
N VAL A 63 8.99 2.25 -15.74
CA VAL A 63 7.93 1.24 -15.74
C VAL A 63 7.18 1.19 -17.07
N ASP A 64 6.92 2.33 -17.70
CA ASP A 64 6.27 2.35 -19.02
C ASP A 64 7.12 1.63 -20.08
N ALA A 65 8.45 1.79 -20.02
CA ALA A 65 9.37 1.17 -20.95
C ALA A 65 9.58 -0.34 -20.70
N GLU A 66 9.56 -0.78 -19.44
CA GLU A 66 10.07 -2.11 -19.06
C GLU A 66 9.14 -2.93 -18.18
N GLY A 67 8.02 -2.36 -17.76
CA GLY A 67 7.06 -2.97 -16.83
C GLY A 67 6.54 -4.31 -17.32
N GLY A 68 6.40 -4.52 -18.63
CA GLY A 68 5.99 -5.82 -19.18
C GLY A 68 6.91 -7.00 -18.83
N GLY A 69 8.14 -6.75 -18.37
CA GLY A 69 9.08 -7.76 -17.88
C GLY A 69 9.20 -7.84 -16.35
N PHE A 70 8.37 -7.11 -15.60
CA PHE A 70 8.46 -7.08 -14.15
C PHE A 70 7.88 -8.36 -13.53
N SER A 71 8.60 -8.92 -12.55
CA SER A 71 8.02 -9.89 -11.63
C SER A 71 7.11 -9.19 -10.61
N GLU A 72 6.36 -9.98 -9.85
CA GLU A 72 5.49 -9.51 -8.77
C GLU A 72 6.27 -8.69 -7.73
N ALA A 73 7.49 -9.10 -7.42
CA ALA A 73 8.38 -8.36 -6.52
C ALA A 73 8.81 -7.02 -7.12
N ASN A 74 9.10 -6.96 -8.42
CA ASN A 74 9.48 -5.72 -9.11
C ASN A 74 8.32 -4.73 -9.14
N VAL A 75 7.08 -5.21 -9.30
CA VAL A 75 5.88 -4.36 -9.22
C VAL A 75 5.75 -3.72 -7.85
N ALA A 76 5.84 -4.48 -6.77
CA ALA A 76 5.79 -3.93 -5.41
C ALA A 76 6.91 -2.92 -5.13
N ARG A 77 8.11 -3.17 -5.64
CA ARG A 77 9.24 -2.23 -5.52
C ARG A 77 9.03 -0.97 -6.33
N ALA A 78 8.37 -1.04 -7.49
CA ALA A 78 8.01 0.15 -8.25
C ALA A 78 7.00 1.02 -7.48
N PHE A 79 5.96 0.44 -6.88
CA PHE A 79 5.05 1.16 -5.97
C PHE A 79 5.80 1.84 -4.82
N ARG A 80 6.74 1.13 -4.19
CA ARG A 80 7.59 1.69 -3.14
C ARG A 80 8.44 2.84 -3.64
N ALA A 81 9.10 2.69 -4.79
CA ALA A 81 9.92 3.74 -5.39
C ALA A 81 9.09 5.00 -5.65
N PHE A 82 7.87 4.86 -6.16
CA PHE A 82 6.92 5.97 -6.23
C PHE A 82 6.64 6.59 -4.85
N ALA A 83 6.31 5.78 -3.84
CA ALA A 83 5.98 6.26 -2.50
C ALA A 83 7.15 6.97 -1.80
N GLU A 84 8.39 6.56 -2.09
CA GLU A 84 9.61 7.16 -1.56
C GLU A 84 9.99 8.47 -2.25
N THR A 85 9.61 8.66 -3.52
CA THR A 85 9.83 9.93 -4.22
C THR A 85 8.95 11.08 -3.71
N LEU A 86 7.88 10.77 -2.98
CA LEU A 86 6.96 11.77 -2.47
C LEU A 86 7.34 12.30 -1.10
N LYS A 87 7.28 13.62 -0.98
CA LYS A 87 7.20 14.28 0.32
C LYS A 87 5.78 14.10 0.88
N PRO A 88 5.60 14.07 2.21
CA PRO A 88 4.28 14.09 2.82
C PRO A 88 3.43 15.25 2.26
N GLY A 89 2.24 14.94 1.73
CA GLY A 89 1.31 15.92 1.15
C GLY A 89 1.59 16.32 -0.31
N ALA A 90 2.48 15.61 -1.02
CA ALA A 90 2.66 15.81 -2.46
C ALA A 90 1.42 15.37 -3.26
N ASP A 91 1.08 16.14 -4.29
CA ASP A 91 -0.02 15.81 -5.21
C ASP A 91 0.44 14.76 -6.24
N PHE A 92 -0.04 13.52 -6.10
CA PHE A 92 0.29 12.43 -7.01
C PHE A 92 -0.64 12.33 -8.23
N THR A 93 -1.63 13.22 -8.36
CA THR A 93 -2.67 13.12 -9.41
C THR A 93 -2.09 13.12 -10.83
N ALA A 94 -0.97 13.81 -11.05
CA ALA A 94 -0.30 13.81 -12.35
C ALA A 94 0.39 12.46 -12.65
N VAL A 95 0.96 11.82 -11.62
CA VAL A 95 1.69 10.56 -11.76
C VAL A 95 0.73 9.38 -11.85
N SER A 96 -0.38 9.40 -11.11
CA SER A 96 -1.41 8.34 -11.23
C SER A 96 -1.97 8.22 -12.64
N LYS A 97 -2.01 9.32 -13.39
CA LYS A 97 -2.42 9.36 -14.81
C LYS A 97 -1.33 8.98 -15.79
N HIS A 98 -0.10 8.78 -15.34
CA HIS A 98 1.00 8.39 -16.22
C HIS A 98 0.80 6.94 -16.69
N PRO A 99 1.00 6.62 -17.99
CA PRO A 99 0.84 5.27 -18.52
C PRO A 99 1.60 4.21 -17.72
N GLY A 100 2.87 4.46 -17.37
CA GLY A 100 3.65 3.57 -16.53
C GLY A 100 3.05 3.26 -15.14
N PHE A 101 2.30 4.18 -14.52
CA PHE A 101 1.61 3.86 -13.27
C PHE A 101 0.40 2.96 -13.53
N GLN A 102 -0.38 3.26 -14.57
CA GLN A 102 -1.52 2.42 -14.99
C GLN A 102 -1.07 1.00 -15.38
N VAL A 103 0.10 0.86 -16.00
CA VAL A 103 0.74 -0.43 -16.29
C VAL A 103 1.00 -1.25 -15.02
N LEU A 104 1.40 -0.63 -13.90
CA LEU A 104 1.51 -1.36 -12.61
C LEU A 104 0.15 -1.83 -12.10
N ILE A 105 -0.87 -0.97 -12.18
CA ILE A 105 -2.23 -1.31 -11.76
C ILE A 105 -2.72 -2.52 -12.56
N ASP A 106 -2.58 -2.48 -13.88
CA ASP A 106 -2.98 -3.56 -14.79
C ASP A 106 -2.22 -4.86 -14.51
N MET A 107 -0.93 -4.78 -14.19
CA MET A 107 -0.13 -5.95 -13.81
C MET A 107 -0.59 -6.60 -12.50
N VAL A 108 -0.96 -5.80 -11.49
CA VAL A 108 -1.51 -6.35 -10.25
C VAL A 108 -2.87 -6.98 -10.52
N LEU A 109 -3.76 -6.29 -11.22
CA LEU A 109 -5.12 -6.78 -11.50
C LEU A 109 -5.12 -8.05 -12.36
N SER A 110 -4.32 -8.10 -13.43
CA SER A 110 -4.23 -9.26 -14.31
C SER A 110 -3.43 -10.42 -13.71
N GLY A 111 -2.56 -10.14 -12.74
CA GLY A 111 -1.64 -11.11 -12.14
C GLY A 111 -1.99 -11.53 -10.73
N MET A 112 -3.05 -11.00 -10.13
CA MET A 112 -3.30 -11.00 -8.68
C MET A 112 -3.08 -12.36 -7.99
N SER A 113 -3.56 -13.45 -8.59
CA SER A 113 -3.41 -14.82 -8.05
C SER A 113 -1.98 -15.33 -7.93
N ARG A 114 -1.00 -14.72 -8.60
CA ARG A 114 0.42 -15.08 -8.53
C ARG A 114 1.17 -14.35 -7.41
N TYR A 115 0.60 -13.27 -6.89
CA TYR A 115 1.27 -12.47 -5.87
C TYR A 115 1.17 -13.14 -4.50
N PRO A 116 2.27 -13.20 -3.73
CA PRO A 116 2.21 -13.47 -2.30
C PRO A 116 1.34 -12.42 -1.58
N THR A 117 0.66 -12.83 -0.50
CA THR A 117 -0.20 -11.93 0.30
C THR A 117 0.57 -10.75 0.85
N ALA A 118 1.81 -10.97 1.32
CA ALA A 118 2.71 -9.93 1.78
C ALA A 118 2.98 -8.87 0.70
N THR A 119 3.14 -9.29 -0.55
CA THR A 119 3.40 -8.40 -1.68
C THR A 119 2.17 -7.53 -1.99
N LEU A 120 0.97 -8.12 -2.00
CA LEU A 120 -0.28 -7.35 -2.20
C LEU A 120 -0.54 -6.39 -1.04
N ALA A 121 -0.35 -6.81 0.20
CA ALA A 121 -0.47 -5.93 1.37
C ALA A 121 0.50 -4.75 1.30
N GLN A 122 1.74 -4.99 0.85
CA GLN A 122 2.72 -3.93 0.64
C GLN A 122 2.31 -2.97 -0.48
N VAL A 123 1.77 -3.46 -1.60
CA VAL A 123 1.22 -2.60 -2.67
C VAL A 123 0.13 -1.68 -2.13
N ILE A 124 -0.84 -2.21 -1.37
CA ILE A 124 -1.92 -1.40 -0.77
C ILE A 124 -1.36 -0.38 0.23
N TYR A 125 -0.38 -0.78 1.04
CA TYR A 125 0.31 0.13 1.95
C TYR A 125 0.97 1.30 1.20
N ASP A 126 1.69 1.02 0.12
CA ASP A 126 2.34 2.05 -0.68
C ASP A 126 1.32 2.92 -1.44
N CYS A 127 0.18 2.37 -1.92
CA CYS A 127 -0.94 3.17 -2.42
C CYS A 127 -1.46 4.16 -1.37
N GLY A 128 -1.61 3.71 -0.11
CA GLY A 128 -1.96 4.56 1.03
C GLY A 128 -0.99 5.71 1.22
N ARG A 129 0.33 5.45 1.12
CA ARG A 129 1.37 6.48 1.23
C ARG A 129 1.39 7.45 0.05
N LEU A 130 1.03 6.98 -1.14
CA LEU A 130 0.88 7.81 -2.33
C LEU A 130 -0.34 8.73 -2.27
N GLY A 131 -1.31 8.43 -1.40
CA GLY A 131 -2.59 9.14 -1.34
C GLY A 131 -3.42 8.95 -2.61
N VAL A 132 -3.19 7.86 -3.36
CA VAL A 132 -3.87 7.56 -4.62
C VAL A 132 -4.98 6.57 -4.35
N SER A 133 -6.22 7.00 -4.59
CA SER A 133 -7.38 6.12 -4.57
C SER A 133 -7.58 5.52 -5.97
N GLU A 134 -7.11 4.29 -6.16
CA GLU A 134 -7.51 3.44 -7.29
C GLU A 134 -8.56 2.45 -6.77
N ASP A 135 -9.79 2.91 -6.57
CA ASP A 135 -10.86 2.17 -5.87
C ASP A 135 -11.02 0.73 -6.39
N MET A 136 -10.92 0.54 -7.71
CA MET A 136 -10.97 -0.78 -8.33
C MET A 136 -9.82 -1.69 -7.88
N LEU A 137 -8.57 -1.21 -7.88
CA LEU A 137 -7.43 -1.98 -7.38
C LEU A 137 -7.64 -2.34 -5.90
N LEU A 138 -8.02 -1.34 -5.11
CA LEU A 138 -8.22 -1.47 -3.67
C LEU A 138 -9.29 -2.52 -3.34
N ASP A 139 -10.41 -2.52 -4.07
CA ASP A 139 -11.52 -3.44 -3.90
C ASP A 139 -11.22 -4.85 -4.40
N GLU A 140 -10.55 -4.99 -5.55
CA GLU A 140 -10.18 -6.30 -6.08
C GLU A 140 -9.17 -7.00 -5.16
N VAL A 141 -8.16 -6.27 -4.67
CA VAL A 141 -7.19 -6.83 -3.72
C VAL A 141 -7.87 -7.22 -2.40
N ALA A 142 -8.78 -6.40 -1.88
CA ALA A 142 -9.56 -6.74 -0.69
C ALA A 142 -10.34 -8.03 -0.88
N ARG A 143 -11.06 -8.15 -2.01
CA ARG A 143 -11.85 -9.34 -2.31
C ARG A 143 -10.97 -10.58 -2.46
N HIS A 144 -9.80 -10.43 -3.07
CA HIS A 144 -8.86 -11.52 -3.26
C HIS A 144 -8.17 -11.99 -1.98
N LEU A 145 -7.91 -11.07 -1.03
CA LEU A 145 -7.24 -11.40 0.22
C LEU A 145 -8.20 -11.88 1.31
N MET A 146 -9.51 -11.66 1.16
CA MET A 146 -10.50 -11.94 2.21
C MET A 146 -10.43 -13.37 2.76
N ASP A 147 -10.30 -14.38 1.89
CA ASP A 147 -10.19 -15.79 2.29
C ASP A 147 -8.80 -16.18 2.81
N LYS A 148 -7.80 -15.30 2.64
CA LYS A 148 -6.41 -15.48 3.07
C LYS A 148 -6.08 -14.81 4.39
N ILE A 149 -6.93 -13.90 4.87
CA ILE A 149 -6.74 -13.17 6.14
C ILE A 149 -6.35 -14.09 7.30
N PRO A 150 -6.96 -15.28 7.52
CA PRO A 150 -6.57 -16.16 8.62
C PRO A 150 -5.10 -16.60 8.58
N ASP A 151 -4.52 -16.72 7.38
CA ASP A 151 -3.15 -17.23 7.17
C ASP A 151 -2.11 -16.11 7.06
N MET A 152 -2.54 -14.85 6.93
CA MET A 152 -1.64 -13.71 6.79
C MET A 152 -0.91 -13.38 8.09
N ALA A 153 0.35 -12.97 7.97
CA ALA A 153 1.13 -12.55 9.12
C ALA A 153 0.66 -11.18 9.66
N PRO A 154 0.80 -10.91 10.97
CA PRO A 154 0.33 -9.66 11.57
C PRO A 154 0.88 -8.38 10.94
N PRO A 155 2.17 -8.29 10.55
CA PRO A 155 2.68 -7.15 9.81
C PRO A 155 1.96 -6.91 8.49
N GLU A 156 1.60 -7.96 7.75
CA GLU A 156 0.87 -7.86 6.48
C GLU A 156 -0.54 -7.30 6.71
N LEU A 157 -1.23 -7.78 7.74
CA LEU A 157 -2.56 -7.32 8.12
C LEU A 157 -2.56 -5.84 8.51
N VAL A 158 -1.56 -5.39 9.26
CA VAL A 158 -1.40 -3.97 9.60
C VAL A 158 -1.06 -3.14 8.38
N SER A 159 -0.14 -3.59 7.51
CA SER A 159 0.15 -2.91 6.25
C SER A 159 -1.10 -2.74 5.38
N LEU A 160 -1.92 -3.79 5.27
CA LEU A 160 -3.18 -3.75 4.53
C LEU A 160 -4.16 -2.71 5.12
N ALA A 161 -4.39 -2.76 6.43
CA ALA A 161 -5.27 -1.81 7.12
C ALA A 161 -4.77 -0.36 7.02
N SER A 162 -3.47 -0.13 7.24
CA SER A 162 -2.85 1.20 7.12
C SER A 162 -2.90 1.74 5.69
N GLY A 163 -2.74 0.87 4.68
CA GLY A 163 -2.85 1.28 3.28
C GLY A 163 -4.24 1.82 2.94
N TYR A 164 -5.29 1.08 3.29
CA TYR A 164 -6.68 1.53 3.13
C TYR A 164 -6.98 2.81 3.92
N ALA A 165 -6.51 2.91 5.16
CA ALA A 165 -6.63 4.12 5.96
C ALA A 165 -5.96 5.34 5.32
N GLY A 166 -4.78 5.16 4.71
CA GLY A 166 -4.01 6.24 4.07
C GLY A 166 -4.74 6.91 2.89
N VAL A 167 -5.65 6.20 2.24
CA VAL A 167 -6.52 6.72 1.16
C VAL A 167 -7.97 6.90 1.59
N ALA A 168 -8.26 6.77 2.89
CA ALA A 168 -9.60 6.84 3.46
C ALA A 168 -10.62 5.92 2.74
N HIS A 169 -10.16 4.77 2.26
CA HIS A 169 -10.98 3.80 1.53
C HIS A 169 -11.34 2.63 2.43
N SER A 170 -12.59 2.18 2.37
CA SER A 170 -13.01 0.96 3.06
C SER A 170 -13.76 0.05 2.10
N PRO A 171 -13.09 -0.96 1.53
CA PRO A 171 -13.72 -1.90 0.61
C PRO A 171 -14.91 -2.64 1.24
N SER A 172 -14.80 -2.99 2.52
CA SER A 172 -15.84 -3.65 3.29
C SER A 172 -15.54 -3.63 4.78
N ILE A 173 -16.55 -3.37 5.60
CA ILE A 173 -16.45 -3.51 7.06
C ILE A 173 -16.08 -4.95 7.49
N LEU A 174 -16.49 -5.96 6.71
CA LEU A 174 -16.20 -7.37 7.01
C LEU A 174 -14.70 -7.68 6.93
N LEU A 175 -13.98 -7.02 6.01
CA LEU A 175 -12.53 -7.15 5.89
C LEU A 175 -11.86 -6.67 7.19
N PHE A 176 -12.26 -5.51 7.70
CA PHE A 176 -11.70 -4.95 8.93
C PHE A 176 -12.09 -5.74 10.18
N GLN A 177 -13.28 -6.36 10.19
CA GLN A 177 -13.64 -7.32 11.24
C GLN A 177 -12.69 -8.53 11.22
N ALA A 178 -12.47 -9.14 10.07
CA ALA A 178 -11.57 -10.29 9.93
C ALA A 178 -10.12 -9.94 10.31
N ILE A 179 -9.61 -8.78 9.87
CA ILE A 179 -8.28 -8.29 10.26
C ILE A 179 -8.20 -8.12 11.79
N SER A 180 -9.21 -7.49 12.40
CA SER A 180 -9.24 -7.24 13.85
C SER A 180 -9.26 -8.54 14.65
N GLU A 181 -10.11 -9.50 14.27
CA GLU A 181 -10.20 -10.81 14.89
C GLU A 181 -8.86 -11.54 14.82
N ARG A 182 -8.25 -11.60 13.62
CA ARG A 182 -6.97 -12.27 13.43
C ARG A 182 -5.83 -11.63 14.23
N LEU A 183 -5.77 -10.30 14.31
CA LEU A 183 -4.77 -9.58 15.11
C LEU A 183 -4.96 -9.80 16.62
N ARG A 184 -6.22 -9.92 17.10
CA ARG A 184 -6.53 -10.21 18.50
C ARG A 184 -6.08 -11.60 18.93
N GLU A 185 -6.08 -12.57 18.02
CA GLU A 185 -5.59 -13.94 18.30
C GLU A 185 -4.10 -13.98 18.64
N GLU A 186 -3.27 -13.12 18.02
CA GLU A 186 -1.85 -12.97 18.38
C GLU A 186 -1.67 -12.20 19.70
N GLY A 187 -2.62 -11.30 19.99
CA GLY A 187 -2.79 -10.67 21.29
C GLY A 187 -1.55 -9.95 21.81
N ALA A 188 -1.03 -10.41 22.96
CA ALA A 188 0.03 -9.76 23.70
C ALA A 188 1.41 -9.83 23.02
N GLY A 189 1.64 -10.83 22.16
CA GLY A 189 2.95 -11.13 21.57
C GLY A 189 3.42 -10.15 20.50
N LEU A 190 2.54 -9.25 20.03
CA LEU A 190 2.90 -8.24 19.05
C LEU A 190 3.62 -7.05 19.69
N GLU A 191 4.58 -6.51 18.95
CA GLU A 191 5.29 -5.27 19.29
C GLU A 191 4.32 -4.09 19.45
N ALA A 192 4.66 -3.16 20.34
CA ALA A 192 3.80 -2.03 20.69
C ALA A 192 3.53 -1.09 19.50
N GLU A 193 4.54 -0.92 18.64
CA GLU A 193 4.46 -0.13 17.43
C GLU A 193 3.42 -0.69 16.46
N LEU A 194 3.38 -2.02 16.31
CA LEU A 194 2.45 -2.69 15.42
C LEU A 194 1.00 -2.55 15.91
N LYS A 195 0.79 -2.69 17.22
CA LYS A 195 -0.53 -2.46 17.85
C LYS A 195 -1.00 -1.03 17.67
N THR A 196 -0.10 -0.06 17.85
CA THR A 196 -0.39 1.36 17.67
C THR A 196 -0.81 1.66 16.25
N ALA A 197 -0.03 1.21 15.25
CA ALA A 197 -0.32 1.41 13.84
C ALA A 197 -1.67 0.78 13.43
N ALA A 198 -1.98 -0.42 13.94
CA ALA A 198 -3.27 -1.06 13.72
C ALA A 198 -4.43 -0.21 14.26
N ASN A 199 -4.33 0.25 15.51
CA ASN A 199 -5.37 1.07 16.13
C ASN A 199 -5.56 2.43 15.45
N GLU A 200 -4.47 3.04 14.97
CA GLU A 200 -4.52 4.28 14.20
C GLU A 200 -5.24 4.07 12.86
N ALA A 201 -4.90 3.01 12.12
CA ALA A 201 -5.57 2.69 10.85
C ALA A 201 -7.09 2.51 11.01
N PHE A 202 -7.52 1.76 12.04
CA PHE A 202 -8.94 1.57 12.33
C PHE A 202 -9.62 2.87 12.78
N ALA A 203 -8.93 3.71 13.57
CA ALA A 203 -9.47 5.00 13.99
C ALA A 203 -9.70 5.94 12.80
N GLU A 204 -8.77 5.98 11.86
CA GLU A 204 -8.84 6.86 10.68
C GLU A 204 -10.05 6.52 9.80
N LEU A 205 -10.36 5.23 9.67
CA LEU A 205 -11.54 4.75 8.95
C LEU A 205 -12.85 4.83 9.77
N GLY A 206 -12.79 5.34 11.01
CA GLY A 206 -13.95 5.46 11.89
C GLY A 206 -14.36 4.15 12.58
N TYR A 207 -13.57 3.08 12.47
CA TYR A 207 -13.84 1.77 13.04
C TYR A 207 -13.32 1.63 14.49
N THR A 208 -13.67 2.61 15.32
CA THR A 208 -13.20 2.68 16.71
C THR A 208 -13.60 1.46 17.54
N ASP A 209 -14.82 0.94 17.32
CA ASP A 209 -15.34 -0.24 18.02
C ASP A 209 -14.73 -1.57 17.53
N LEU A 210 -14.05 -1.55 16.37
CA LEU A 210 -13.39 -2.72 15.79
C LEU A 210 -11.87 -2.70 16.01
N LYS A 211 -11.32 -1.74 16.76
CA LYS A 211 -9.88 -1.69 17.05
C LYS A 211 -9.40 -3.02 17.63
N PRO A 212 -8.30 -3.59 17.12
CA PRO A 212 -7.80 -4.85 17.64
C PRO A 212 -7.24 -4.73 19.07
N PHE A 213 -6.76 -3.55 19.49
CA PHE A 213 -6.10 -3.33 20.80
C PHE A 213 -6.62 -2.10 21.55
#